data_AF-A0A0A6USW8-F1
#
_entry.id   AF-A0A0A6USW8-F1
#
_cell.length_a   1.000
_cell.length_b   1.000
_cell.length_c   1.000
_cell.angle_alpha   90.00
_cell.angle_beta   90.00
_cell.angle_gamma   90.00
#
_symmetry.space_group_name_H-M   'P 1'
#
loop_
_entity.id
_entity.type
_entity.pdbx_description
1 polymer ?
#
loop_
_entity_poly.entity_id
_entity_poly.type
_entity_poly.pdbx_seq_one_letter_code
_entity_poly.pdbx_strand_id
1 'polypeptide(L)'
;MRGTTTAAVVTATILAVSGCATPGESAAPVATAAPAVTISGLDEATATTCGIAGYATHGEDGYDLDVATGRKIVTVGKQSKSTLITANVNVLELAVRNAEGSAGQPAEAAYAAEVRTAILKVQTVCQNVGALTASIQQSPHALDKDADKLASR
;
A
#
# COMPACT_ATOMS: atom_id res chain seq x y z
N MET A 1 -9.63 -38.66 -13.86
CA MET A 1 -9.17 -37.83 -15.00
C MET A 1 -8.70 -36.50 -14.44
N ARG A 2 -7.39 -36.25 -14.47
CA ARG A 2 -6.75 -35.01 -14.01
C ARG A 2 -6.57 -34.10 -15.22
N GLY A 3 -6.97 -32.84 -15.11
CA GLY A 3 -6.67 -31.79 -16.09
C GLY A 3 -5.89 -30.68 -15.39
N THR A 4 -4.57 -30.81 -15.38
CA THR A 4 -3.60 -29.80 -14.96
C THR A 4 -3.19 -28.99 -16.19
N THR A 5 -3.46 -27.69 -16.19
CA THR A 5 -2.91 -26.77 -17.19
C THR A 5 -1.84 -25.92 -16.52
N THR A 6 -0.60 -26.38 -16.65
CA THR A 6 0.62 -25.66 -16.25
C THR A 6 0.99 -24.73 -17.40
N ALA A 7 0.92 -23.41 -17.20
CA ALA A 7 1.53 -22.46 -18.12
C ALA A 7 2.97 -22.22 -17.67
N ALA A 8 3.92 -22.68 -18.50
CA ALA A 8 5.33 -22.39 -18.36
C ALA A 8 5.61 -20.96 -18.81
N VAL A 9 6.23 -20.15 -17.96
CA VAL A 9 6.94 -18.94 -18.40
C VAL A 9 8.43 -19.21 -18.20
N VAL A 10 9.05 -19.70 -19.27
CA VAL A 10 10.50 -19.71 -19.43
C VAL A 10 10.86 -18.40 -20.13
N THR A 11 11.56 -17.53 -19.43
CA THR A 11 12.48 -16.59 -20.08
C THR A 11 13.67 -16.39 -19.16
N ALA A 12 14.78 -16.99 -19.60
CA ALA A 12 16.08 -16.88 -18.99
C ALA A 12 16.75 -15.57 -19.40
N THR A 13 17.42 -14.91 -18.46
CA THR A 13 18.56 -14.02 -18.76
C THR A 13 19.61 -14.08 -17.64
N ILE A 14 20.57 -14.98 -17.87
CA ILE A 14 22.02 -14.86 -17.67
C ILE A 14 22.50 -14.29 -16.31
N LEU A 15 22.95 -15.20 -15.44
CA LEU A 15 24.03 -14.94 -14.48
C LEU A 15 25.35 -14.77 -15.25
N ALA A 16 25.98 -13.60 -15.15
CA ALA A 16 27.39 -13.41 -15.47
C ALA A 16 28.17 -13.20 -14.17
N VAL A 17 29.05 -14.14 -13.85
CA VAL A 17 30.02 -14.06 -12.75
C VAL A 17 31.39 -13.64 -13.33
N SER A 18 32.12 -12.85 -12.55
CA SER A 18 33.57 -12.53 -12.57
C SER A 18 34.03 -11.22 -13.23
N GLY A 19 34.77 -10.41 -12.45
CA GLY A 19 35.60 -9.28 -12.92
C GLY A 19 35.73 -8.13 -11.91
N CYS A 20 36.95 -7.78 -11.52
CA CYS A 20 37.32 -6.89 -10.41
C CYS A 20 37.44 -5.39 -10.81
N ALA A 21 37.15 -4.50 -9.85
CA ALA A 21 37.74 -3.17 -9.57
C ALA A 21 37.18 -1.85 -10.20
N THR A 22 36.63 -1.02 -9.28
CA THR A 22 36.64 0.47 -9.16
C THR A 22 35.55 1.30 -9.87
N PRO A 23 35.23 2.53 -9.39
CA PRO A 23 34.05 2.78 -8.55
C PRO A 23 33.06 3.75 -9.21
N GLY A 24 31.78 3.59 -8.87
CA GLY A 24 30.76 4.60 -9.15
C GLY A 24 29.91 4.28 -10.35
N GLU A 25 28.88 3.47 -10.12
CA GLU A 25 27.56 3.82 -10.63
C GLU A 25 26.57 3.10 -9.72
N SER A 26 25.96 3.85 -8.79
CA SER A 26 24.85 3.36 -7.98
C SER A 26 23.78 2.86 -8.93
N ALA A 27 23.65 1.54 -9.06
CA ALA A 27 22.46 0.94 -9.64
C ALA A 27 21.27 1.38 -8.78
N ALA A 28 20.56 2.40 -9.28
CA ALA A 28 19.35 2.88 -8.65
C ALA A 28 18.37 1.71 -8.54
N PRO A 29 17.71 1.53 -7.38
CA PRO A 29 16.74 0.45 -7.22
C PRO A 29 15.63 0.68 -8.24
N VAL A 30 15.37 -0.34 -9.07
CA VAL A 30 14.24 -0.38 -9.99
C VAL A 30 12.99 -0.16 -9.15
N ALA A 31 12.38 1.02 -9.30
CA ALA A 31 11.17 1.36 -8.59
C ALA A 31 10.04 0.49 -9.14
N THR A 32 9.72 -0.60 -8.46
CA THR A 32 8.49 -1.35 -8.69
C THR A 32 7.34 -0.34 -8.66
N ALA A 33 6.67 -0.19 -9.81
CA ALA A 33 5.52 0.67 -9.97
C ALA A 33 4.44 0.16 -9.01
N ALA A 34 3.93 1.05 -8.17
CA ALA A 34 2.86 0.67 -7.25
C ALA A 34 1.60 0.34 -8.07
N PRO A 35 0.86 -0.71 -7.70
CA PRO A 35 -0.40 -1.06 -8.36
C PRO A 35 -1.37 0.13 -8.31
N ALA A 36 -1.95 0.45 -9.46
CA ALA A 36 -2.95 1.50 -9.59
C ALA A 36 -4.29 1.00 -9.03
N VAL A 37 -4.52 1.22 -7.73
CA VAL A 37 -5.80 0.94 -7.09
C VAL A 37 -6.69 2.16 -7.26
N THR A 38 -7.82 2.03 -7.94
CA THR A 38 -8.80 3.12 -8.08
C THR A 38 -9.97 2.90 -7.14
N ILE A 39 -9.96 3.56 -5.99
CA ILE A 39 -11.16 3.70 -5.15
C ILE A 39 -11.94 4.89 -5.72
N SER A 40 -13.13 4.66 -6.27
CA SER A 40 -13.97 5.74 -6.84
C SER A 40 -14.18 6.86 -5.83
N GLY A 41 -13.80 8.08 -6.21
CA GLY A 41 -13.94 9.28 -5.37
C GLY A 41 -12.73 9.64 -4.51
N LEU A 42 -11.66 8.85 -4.51
CA LEU A 42 -10.38 9.19 -3.89
C LEU A 42 -9.38 9.74 -4.92
N ASP A 43 -8.46 10.61 -4.48
CA ASP A 43 -7.31 10.98 -5.30
C ASP A 43 -6.33 9.81 -5.47
N GLU A 44 -5.57 9.82 -6.56
CA GLU A 44 -4.68 8.72 -6.95
C GLU A 44 -3.65 8.36 -5.87
N ALA A 45 -3.05 9.36 -5.20
CA ALA A 45 -2.09 9.12 -4.14
C ALA A 45 -2.74 8.44 -2.93
N THR A 46 -3.95 8.87 -2.55
CA THR A 46 -4.72 8.18 -1.52
C THR A 46 -5.02 6.73 -1.90
N ALA A 47 -5.52 6.51 -3.11
CA ALA A 47 -5.96 5.19 -3.54
C ALA A 47 -4.76 4.23 -3.67
N THR A 48 -3.63 4.70 -4.19
CA THR A 48 -2.36 3.94 -4.24
C THR A 48 -1.81 3.64 -2.85
N THR A 49 -1.85 4.60 -1.92
CA THR A 49 -1.43 4.39 -0.52
C THR A 49 -2.24 3.28 0.13
N CYS A 50 -3.56 3.31 -0.05
CA CYS A 50 -4.46 2.27 0.44
C CYS A 50 -4.27 0.92 -0.26
N GLY A 51 -3.94 0.93 -1.55
CA GLY A 51 -3.54 -0.26 -2.28
C GLY A 51 -2.31 -0.92 -1.68
N ILE A 52 -1.21 -0.18 -1.55
CA ILE A 52 0.03 -0.69 -0.98
C ILE A 52 -0.20 -1.21 0.45
N ALA A 53 -0.93 -0.47 1.29
CA ALA A 53 -1.25 -0.91 2.65
C ALA A 53 -2.08 -2.22 2.64
N GLY A 54 -3.01 -2.39 1.70
CA GLY A 54 -3.75 -3.62 1.50
C GLY A 54 -2.86 -4.79 1.12
N TYR A 55 -2.04 -4.64 0.07
CA TYR A 55 -1.12 -5.68 -0.36
C TYR A 55 -0.13 -6.06 0.73
N ALA A 56 0.39 -5.08 1.48
CA ALA A 56 1.28 -5.32 2.62
C ALA A 56 0.65 -6.21 3.71
N THR A 57 -0.67 -6.08 3.95
CA THR A 57 -1.36 -6.95 4.92
C THR A 57 -1.55 -8.38 4.46
N HIS A 58 -1.52 -8.61 3.15
CA HIS A 58 -1.68 -9.94 2.54
C HIS A 58 -0.35 -10.56 2.08
N GLY A 59 0.76 -9.81 2.10
CA GLY A 59 2.05 -10.27 1.58
C GLY A 59 2.05 -10.40 0.05
N GLU A 60 1.33 -9.51 -0.64
CA GLU A 60 1.08 -9.56 -2.08
C GLU A 60 1.92 -8.50 -2.83
N ASP A 61 2.17 -8.73 -4.12
CA ASP A 61 2.89 -7.81 -5.02
C ASP A 61 4.28 -7.33 -4.51
N GLY A 62 4.92 -8.12 -3.65
CA GLY A 62 6.21 -7.79 -3.04
C GLY A 62 6.13 -6.72 -1.95
N TYR A 63 4.93 -6.47 -1.41
CA TYR A 63 4.71 -5.63 -0.25
C TYR A 63 4.52 -6.47 1.00
N ASP A 64 5.29 -6.14 2.04
CA ASP A 64 5.27 -6.82 3.33
C ASP A 64 5.07 -5.82 4.46
N LEU A 65 4.86 -6.32 5.67
CA LEU A 65 4.76 -5.48 6.88
C LEU A 65 6.16 -5.08 7.39
N ASP A 66 6.93 -4.38 6.55
CA ASP A 66 8.33 -4.04 6.80
C ASP A 66 8.65 -2.55 6.59
N VAL A 67 9.90 -2.17 6.90
CA VAL A 67 10.38 -0.79 6.80
C VAL A 67 10.39 -0.28 5.36
N ALA A 68 10.72 -1.14 4.39
CA ALA A 68 10.77 -0.78 2.97
C ALA A 68 9.38 -0.40 2.43
N THR A 69 8.38 -1.21 2.76
CA THR A 69 6.97 -0.97 2.42
C THR A 69 6.44 0.25 3.17
N GLY A 70 6.75 0.38 4.46
CA GLY A 70 6.41 1.56 5.26
C GLY A 70 6.92 2.86 4.63
N ARG A 71 8.17 2.86 4.16
CA ARG A 71 8.76 4.01 3.43
C ARG A 71 8.02 4.31 2.13
N LYS A 72 7.66 3.30 1.35
CA LYS A 72 6.92 3.47 0.09
C LYS A 72 5.54 4.10 0.35
N ILE A 73 4.82 3.61 1.37
CA ILE A 73 3.54 4.18 1.83
C ILE A 73 3.74 5.65 2.23
N VAL A 74 4.83 5.98 2.94
CA VAL A 74 5.12 7.37 3.32
C VAL A 74 5.37 8.27 2.10
N THR A 75 6.16 7.81 1.13
CA THR A 75 6.47 8.59 -0.08
C THR A 75 5.22 8.92 -0.88
N VAL A 76 4.36 7.93 -1.12
CA VAL A 76 3.13 8.12 -1.90
C VAL A 76 2.07 8.85 -1.08
N GLY A 77 1.88 8.44 0.18
CA GLY A 77 0.85 8.95 1.06
C GLY A 77 0.98 10.42 1.43
N LYS A 78 2.18 10.99 1.39
CA LYS A 78 2.38 12.44 1.55
C LYS A 78 1.81 13.28 0.40
N GLN A 79 1.59 12.67 -0.75
CA GLN A 79 0.98 13.32 -1.92
C GLN A 79 -0.56 13.23 -1.90
N SER A 80 -1.12 12.52 -0.91
CA SER A 80 -2.56 12.38 -0.70
C SER A 80 -3.22 13.73 -0.42
N LYS A 81 -4.40 13.95 -1.01
CA LYS A 81 -5.27 15.09 -0.66
C LYS A 81 -6.15 14.80 0.57
N SER A 82 -6.14 13.58 1.09
CA SER A 82 -6.91 13.17 2.25
C SER A 82 -6.14 13.46 3.54
N THR A 83 -6.62 14.43 4.33
CA THR A 83 -6.03 14.77 5.64
C THR A 83 -5.96 13.56 6.58
N LEU A 84 -6.95 12.67 6.54
CA LEU A 84 -6.95 11.45 7.36
C LEU A 84 -5.79 10.52 6.99
N ILE A 85 -5.52 10.38 5.70
CA ILE A 85 -4.46 9.50 5.20
C ILE A 85 -3.10 10.13 5.49
N THR A 86 -2.94 11.41 5.17
CA THR A 86 -1.70 12.15 5.46
C THR A 86 -1.36 12.14 6.95
N ALA A 87 -2.34 12.30 7.85
CA ALA A 87 -2.11 12.24 9.29
C ALA A 87 -1.59 10.86 9.74
N ASN A 88 -2.17 9.77 9.24
CA ASN A 88 -1.73 8.41 9.58
C ASN A 88 -0.38 8.06 8.95
N VAL A 89 -0.13 8.57 7.74
CA VAL A 89 1.16 8.46 7.05
C VAL A 89 2.26 9.19 7.83
N ASN A 90 1.99 10.34 8.45
CA ASN A 90 2.97 11.04 9.28
C ASN A 90 3.32 10.25 10.56
N VAL A 91 2.36 9.51 11.13
CA VAL A 91 2.64 8.59 12.25
C VAL A 91 3.51 7.42 11.78
N LEU A 92 3.21 6.86 10.62
CA LEU A 92 4.03 5.81 10.01
C LEU A 92 5.45 6.31 9.68
N GLU A 93 5.60 7.54 9.19
CA GLU A 93 6.90 8.16 8.94
C GLU A 93 7.76 8.20 10.19
N LEU A 94 7.19 8.53 11.35
CA LEU A 94 7.93 8.52 12.60
C LEU A 94 8.44 7.11 12.94
N ALA A 95 7.59 6.10 12.81
CA ALA A 95 7.98 4.70 13.03
C ALA A 95 9.09 4.25 12.05
N VAL A 96 8.95 4.59 10.76
CA VAL A 96 9.95 4.26 9.72
C VAL A 96 11.29 4.91 10.04
N ARG A 97 11.31 6.21 10.40
CA ARG A 97 12.55 6.90 10.76
C ARG A 97 13.22 6.29 11.99
N ASN A 98 12.45 5.90 13.00
CA ASN A 98 12.98 5.25 14.19
C ASN A 98 13.58 3.87 13.85
N ALA A 99 12.92 3.10 12.98
CA ALA A 99 13.41 1.82 12.51
C ALA A 99 14.71 1.96 11.67
N GLU A 100 14.76 2.90 10.73
CA GLU A 100 15.97 3.17 9.94
C GLU A 100 17.13 3.65 10.83
N GLY A 101 16.85 4.48 11.84
CA GLY A 101 17.85 4.97 12.79
C GLY A 101 18.35 3.93 13.80
N SER A 102 17.67 2.79 13.93
CA SER A 102 18.00 1.71 14.88
C SER A 102 18.61 0.47 14.24
N ALA A 103 18.92 0.51 12.94
CA ALA A 103 19.55 -0.60 12.24
C ALA A 103 20.86 -1.04 12.93
N GLY A 104 20.99 -2.34 13.20
CA GLY A 104 22.13 -2.92 13.91
C GLY A 104 22.12 -2.72 15.42
N GLN A 105 21.06 -2.15 16.00
CA GLN A 105 20.91 -1.95 17.44
C GLN A 105 20.04 -3.04 18.07
N PRO A 106 20.17 -3.29 19.39
CA PRO A 106 19.31 -4.26 20.10
C PRO A 106 17.81 -3.96 19.99
N ALA A 107 17.45 -2.70 19.75
CA ALA A 107 16.08 -2.24 19.64
C ALA A 107 15.47 -2.38 18.22
N GLU A 108 16.24 -2.80 17.21
CA GLU A 108 15.80 -2.90 15.81
C GLU A 108 14.48 -3.67 15.66
N ALA A 109 14.36 -4.82 16.32
CA ALA A 109 13.17 -5.66 16.26
C ALA A 109 11.92 -4.96 16.83
N ALA A 110 12.08 -4.12 17.86
CA ALA A 110 10.99 -3.37 18.45
C ALA A 110 10.49 -2.30 17.47
N TYR A 111 11.40 -1.55 16.85
CA TYR A 111 11.03 -0.52 15.87
C TYR A 111 10.48 -1.11 14.57
N ALA A 112 10.95 -2.28 14.13
CA ALA A 112 10.33 -3.01 13.03
C ALA A 112 8.87 -3.42 13.36
N ALA A 113 8.60 -3.85 14.59
CA ALA A 113 7.24 -4.15 15.05
C ALA A 113 6.35 -2.89 15.13
N GLU A 114 6.91 -1.74 15.50
CA GLU A 114 6.21 -0.45 15.45
C GLU A 114 5.81 -0.08 14.02
N VAL A 115 6.71 -0.26 13.05
CA VAL A 115 6.41 -0.03 11.61
C VAL A 115 5.29 -0.95 11.16
N ARG A 116 5.36 -2.25 11.45
CA ARG A 116 4.28 -3.21 11.16
C ARG A 116 2.94 -2.74 11.71
N THR A 117 2.93 -2.31 12.97
CA THR A 117 1.72 -1.80 13.63
C THR A 117 1.19 -0.53 12.96
N ALA A 118 2.07 0.38 12.56
CA ALA A 118 1.70 1.61 11.89
C ALA A 118 1.14 1.35 10.48
N ILE A 119 1.69 0.39 9.72
CA ILE A 119 1.15 -0.03 8.42
C ILE A 119 -0.27 -0.60 8.59
N LEU A 120 -0.49 -1.45 9.59
CA LEU A 120 -1.82 -1.99 9.88
C LEU A 120 -2.84 -0.90 10.24
N LYS A 121 -2.42 0.16 10.96
CA LYS A 121 -3.28 1.31 11.24
C LYS A 121 -3.65 2.07 9.97
N VAL A 122 -2.69 2.31 9.06
CA VAL A 122 -2.96 2.91 7.75
C VAL A 122 -3.99 2.08 6.99
N GLN A 123 -3.83 0.75 6.97
CA GLN A 123 -4.78 -0.14 6.30
C GLN A 123 -6.20 -0.04 6.90
N THR A 124 -6.32 -0.05 8.23
CA THR A 124 -7.63 0.13 8.89
C THR A 124 -8.29 1.45 8.50
N VAL A 125 -7.52 2.54 8.42
CA VAL A 125 -8.04 3.85 8.00
C VAL A 125 -8.51 3.80 6.54
N CYS A 126 -7.76 3.16 5.67
CA CYS A 126 -8.15 2.95 4.28
C CYS A 126 -9.46 2.17 4.13
N GLN A 127 -9.66 1.11 4.92
CA GLN A 127 -10.91 0.35 4.95
C GLN A 127 -12.08 1.21 5.43
N ASN A 128 -11.87 2.03 6.47
CA ASN A 128 -12.89 2.95 6.99
C ASN A 128 -13.28 4.02 5.96
N VAL A 129 -12.30 4.58 5.23
CA VAL A 129 -12.57 5.53 4.14
C VAL A 129 -13.37 4.87 3.02
N GLY A 130 -13.01 3.64 2.62
CA GLY A 130 -13.76 2.87 1.63
C GLY A 130 -15.21 2.61 2.05
N ALA A 131 -15.42 2.17 3.30
CA ALA A 131 -16.75 1.93 3.85
C ALA A 131 -17.59 3.22 3.93
N LEU A 132 -16.99 4.33 4.33
CA LEU A 132 -17.65 5.64 4.38
C LEU A 132 -18.09 6.09 2.97
N THR A 133 -17.21 6.02 1.99
CA THR A 133 -17.53 6.38 0.60
C THR A 133 -18.66 5.52 0.04
N ALA A 134 -18.64 4.20 0.30
CA ALA A 134 -19.71 3.29 -0.11
C ALA A 134 -21.06 3.65 0.54
N SER A 135 -21.06 3.98 1.83
CA SER A 135 -22.25 4.41 2.57
C SER A 135 -22.85 5.71 2.00
N ILE A 136 -21.99 6.69 1.68
CA ILE A 136 -22.41 7.94 1.05
C ILE A 136 -23.01 7.69 -0.33
N GLN A 137 -22.44 6.79 -1.15
CA GLN A 137 -22.95 6.47 -2.49
C GLN A 137 -24.29 5.71 -2.46
N GLN A 138 -24.53 4.91 -1.43
CA GLN A 138 -25.82 4.21 -1.25
C GLN A 138 -26.94 5.15 -0.76
N SER A 139 -26.58 6.22 -0.05
CA SER A 139 -27.53 7.20 0.50
C SER A 139 -28.44 7.90 -0.53
N PRO A 140 -27.95 8.42 -1.68
CA PRO A 140 -28.81 9.01 -2.71
C PRO A 140 -29.76 8.00 -3.35
N HIS A 141 -29.35 6.74 -3.51
CA HIS A 141 -30.23 5.68 -4.01
C HIS A 141 -31.32 5.24 -3.02
N ALA A 142 -31.16 5.52 -1.74
CA ALA A 142 -32.21 5.29 -0.74
C ALA A 142 -33.32 6.33 -0.83
N LEU A 143 -32.95 7.60 -1.07
CA LEU A 143 -33.91 8.71 -1.16
C LEU A 143 -34.79 8.64 -2.42
N ASP A 144 -34.23 8.23 -3.57
CA ASP A 144 -35.01 8.08 -4.81
C ASP A 144 -36.04 6.93 -4.73
N LYS A 145 -35.69 5.82 -4.08
CA LYS A 145 -36.62 4.68 -3.93
C LYS A 145 -37.83 4.98 -3.04
N ASP A 146 -37.66 5.87 -2.07
CA ASP A 146 -38.77 6.30 -1.20
C ASP A 146 -39.62 7.38 -1.88
N ALA A 147 -39.03 8.24 -2.71
CA ALA A 147 -39.76 9.20 -3.54
C ALA A 147 -40.66 8.50 -4.58
N ASP A 148 -40.18 7.47 -5.25
CA ASP A 148 -40.98 6.67 -6.21
C ASP A 148 -42.13 5.91 -5.54
N LYS A 149 -41.94 5.47 -4.29
CA LYS A 149 -43.00 4.84 -3.48
C LYS A 149 -44.08 5.81 -3.01
N LEU A 150 -43.75 7.09 -2.84
CA LEU A 150 -44.69 8.15 -2.47
C LEU A 150 -45.47 8.67 -3.68
N ALA A 151 -44.87 8.69 -4.88
CA ALA A 151 -45.54 9.12 -6.11
C ALA A 151 -46.48 8.07 -6.72
N SER A 152 -46.44 6.82 -6.24
CA SER A 152 -47.27 5.70 -6.72
C SER A 152 -48.44 5.34 -5.78
N ARG A 153 -48.75 6.19 -4.80
CA ARG A 153 -49.95 6.14 -3.96
C ARG A 153 -50.88 7.30 -4.28
#